data_AF-A0A840PB70-F1
#
_entry.id   AF-A0A840PB70-F1
#
_cell.length_a   1.000
_cell.length_b   1.000
_cell.length_c   1.000
_cell.angle_alpha   90.00
_cell.angle_beta   90.00
_cell.angle_gamma   90.00
#
_symmetry.space_group_name_H-M   'P 1'
#
loop_
_entity.id
_entity.type
_entity.pdbx_description
1 polymer ?
#
loop_
_entity_poly.entity_id
_entity_poly.type
_entity_poly.pdbx_seq_one_letter_code
_entity_poly.pdbx_strand_id
1 'polypeptide(L)'
;MTAHTGAYLDQIVFQWSATSLLGTRGVGPVATSLPYDGLRHWADLLRTEIWAAAEPPGSPPGIAYLRYAEEAAVLRKWPVQDATGRPGSTFTHALVGPAAALTPEAALAYAHWEGWLDPGDPLPAGGALEAFRWSPTLRAPLPRPDPVLAAEAAAVVDRVLRCPSARYTVVAPASDPLGLAQVVLGVARGFGADPWTFATRESDDAGREATRLIILTAEPEFSSHGVPRERIAPAGAPAAPLAETLVAAYLRSGSEGMERIRPSRPLTDPARVRRWAKAVQRAPGVLDDAFLLATAAARGRLSPRERDYLASAEGRGQVAAMIARFPDAELVELVRLWAEGRTDPVTEAVSAELERRLARAGGRRSRGVLARWRHAIPVLVAVVVLAVAAGFVLFATARLWR
;
A
#
# COMPACT_ATOMS: atom_id res chain seq x y z
N MET A 1 -22.92 17.03 -23.68
CA MET A 1 -21.71 16.52 -23.00
C MET A 1 -21.80 16.87 -21.53
N THR A 2 -22.14 15.92 -20.66
CA THR A 2 -21.88 16.08 -19.23
C THR A 2 -20.96 14.95 -18.82
N ALA A 3 -19.66 15.17 -19.04
CA ALA A 3 -18.65 14.42 -18.31
C ALA A 3 -18.96 14.61 -16.82
N HIS A 4 -19.14 13.52 -16.08
CA HIS A 4 -19.37 13.63 -14.65
C HIS A 4 -18.16 14.35 -14.02
N THR A 5 -18.40 15.52 -13.44
CA THR A 5 -17.38 16.38 -12.84
C THR A 5 -16.62 15.63 -11.74
N GLY A 6 -15.35 15.26 -11.99
CA GLY A 6 -14.27 14.95 -11.04
C GLY A 6 -14.47 13.91 -9.91
N ALA A 7 -15.71 13.54 -9.59
CA ALA A 7 -16.12 12.77 -8.42
C ALA A 7 -16.70 11.39 -8.79
N TYR A 8 -16.74 11.05 -10.08
CA TYR A 8 -17.25 9.79 -10.58
C TYR A 8 -16.21 9.08 -11.44
N LEU A 9 -16.26 7.76 -11.41
CA LEU A 9 -15.55 6.85 -12.29
C LEU A 9 -16.59 6.10 -13.13
N ASP A 10 -16.22 5.84 -14.37
CA ASP A 10 -17.05 5.08 -15.28
C ASP A 10 -16.77 3.58 -15.17
N GLN A 11 -17.78 2.78 -15.48
CA GLN A 11 -17.73 1.33 -15.41
C GLN A 11 -17.80 0.74 -16.81
N ILE A 12 -17.05 -0.35 -17.04
CA ILE A 12 -17.13 -1.16 -18.26
C ILE A 12 -17.00 -2.63 -17.88
N VAL A 13 -17.91 -3.47 -18.37
CA VAL A 13 -17.79 -4.94 -18.28
C VAL A 13 -17.42 -5.47 -19.65
N PHE A 14 -16.32 -6.21 -19.71
CA PHE A 14 -15.87 -6.95 -20.87
C PHE A 14 -16.09 -8.44 -20.65
N GLN A 15 -16.70 -9.11 -21.63
CA GLN A 15 -16.81 -10.56 -21.68
C GLN A 15 -16.91 -11.01 -23.13
N TRP A 16 -16.81 -12.32 -23.36
CA TRP A 16 -17.11 -12.88 -24.67
C TRP A 16 -18.57 -12.64 -25.05
N SER A 17 -18.82 -12.10 -26.25
CA SER A 17 -20.15 -11.94 -26.82
C SER A 17 -20.16 -12.23 -28.32
N ALA A 18 -21.32 -12.69 -28.83
CA ALA A 18 -21.57 -12.76 -30.26
C ALA A 18 -21.61 -11.36 -30.90
N THR A 19 -22.15 -10.39 -30.16
CA THR A 19 -22.24 -8.97 -30.54
C THR A 19 -22.03 -8.12 -29.29
N SER A 20 -20.87 -7.48 -29.17
CA SER A 20 -20.57 -6.51 -28.11
C SER A 20 -21.36 -5.21 -28.32
N LEU A 21 -21.33 -4.30 -27.34
CA LEU A 21 -21.88 -2.94 -27.46
C LEU A 21 -21.24 -2.13 -28.61
N LEU A 22 -20.05 -2.54 -29.07
CA LEU A 22 -19.37 -1.95 -30.22
C LEU A 22 -19.60 -2.73 -31.52
N GLY A 23 -20.51 -3.71 -31.52
CA GLY A 23 -20.85 -4.53 -32.69
C GLY A 23 -19.79 -5.56 -33.07
N THR A 24 -18.81 -5.81 -32.21
CA THR A 24 -17.72 -6.78 -32.46
C THR A 24 -18.04 -8.15 -31.86
N ARG A 25 -17.51 -9.21 -32.48
CA ARG A 25 -17.57 -10.58 -31.95
C ARG A 25 -16.31 -10.90 -31.16
N GLY A 26 -16.45 -11.61 -30.04
CA GLY A 26 -15.36 -12.01 -29.15
C GLY A 26 -15.43 -11.30 -27.81
N VAL A 27 -14.29 -11.21 -27.10
CA VAL A 27 -14.23 -10.44 -25.85
C VAL A 27 -14.31 -8.95 -26.17
N GLY A 28 -15.35 -8.31 -25.66
CA GLY A 28 -15.63 -6.89 -25.87
C GLY A 28 -16.58 -6.35 -24.81
N PRO A 29 -16.86 -5.04 -24.82
CA PRO A 29 -17.73 -4.44 -23.82
C PRO A 29 -19.18 -4.91 -23.99
N VAL A 30 -19.81 -5.34 -22.91
CA VAL A 30 -21.21 -5.79 -22.86
C VAL A 30 -22.09 -4.94 -21.95
N ALA A 31 -21.48 -4.19 -21.04
CA ALA A 31 -22.16 -3.19 -20.22
C ALA A 31 -21.22 -2.01 -19.94
N THR A 32 -21.76 -0.80 -19.86
CA THR A 32 -20.98 0.42 -19.54
C THR A 32 -21.85 1.56 -19.00
N SER A 33 -21.23 2.48 -18.25
CA SER A 33 -21.81 3.80 -17.93
C SER A 33 -21.46 4.87 -18.96
N LEU A 34 -20.54 4.60 -19.88
CA LEU A 34 -20.03 5.58 -20.84
C LEU A 34 -20.97 5.77 -22.04
N PRO A 35 -20.97 6.97 -22.65
CA PRO A 35 -21.46 7.14 -24.00
C PRO A 35 -20.55 6.42 -25.01
N TYR A 36 -21.08 6.16 -26.21
CA TYR A 36 -20.42 5.36 -27.25
C TYR A 36 -18.97 5.78 -27.56
N ASP A 37 -18.70 7.08 -27.73
CA ASP A 37 -17.34 7.55 -28.05
C ASP A 37 -16.34 7.29 -26.92
N GLY A 38 -16.78 7.49 -25.67
CA GLY A 38 -15.96 7.18 -24.49
C GLY A 38 -15.72 5.68 -24.34
N LEU A 39 -16.75 4.86 -24.59
CA LEU A 39 -16.63 3.40 -24.59
C LEU A 39 -15.62 2.93 -25.64
N ARG A 40 -15.70 3.45 -26.86
CA ARG A 40 -14.78 3.10 -27.95
C ARG A 40 -13.32 3.44 -27.59
N HIS A 41 -13.08 4.65 -27.09
CA HIS A 41 -11.76 5.09 -26.64
C HIS A 41 -11.15 4.15 -25.60
N TRP A 42 -11.90 3.83 -24.55
CA TRP A 42 -11.43 2.93 -23.49
C TRP A 42 -11.28 1.47 -23.97
N ALA A 43 -12.16 0.99 -24.85
CA ALA A 43 -12.02 -0.34 -25.43
C ALA A 43 -10.74 -0.46 -26.28
N ASP A 44 -10.38 0.59 -27.02
CA ASP A 44 -9.14 0.64 -27.80
C ASP A 44 -7.90 0.65 -26.87
N LEU A 45 -7.91 1.47 -25.81
CA LEU A 45 -6.81 1.53 -24.82
C LEU A 45 -6.58 0.22 -24.06
N LEU A 46 -7.66 -0.46 -23.68
CA LEU A 46 -7.62 -1.66 -22.83
C LEU A 46 -7.54 -2.97 -23.61
N ARG A 47 -7.56 -2.92 -24.94
CA ARG A 47 -7.68 -4.09 -25.82
C ARG A 47 -6.70 -5.23 -25.52
N THR A 48 -5.46 -4.91 -25.14
CA THR A 48 -4.41 -5.89 -24.81
C THR A 48 -4.42 -6.29 -23.34
N GLU A 49 -5.10 -5.54 -22.47
CA GLU A 49 -5.00 -5.66 -21.03
C GLU A 49 -6.14 -6.47 -20.40
N ILE A 50 -7.30 -6.50 -21.07
CA ILE A 50 -8.49 -7.23 -20.63
C ILE A 50 -8.33 -8.76 -20.68
N TRP A 51 -7.33 -9.27 -21.39
CA TRP A 51 -7.04 -10.71 -21.55
C TRP A 51 -6.09 -11.23 -20.46
N ALA A 52 -5.96 -12.57 -20.35
CA ALA A 52 -4.85 -13.26 -19.69
C ALA A 52 -4.92 -13.44 -18.14
N ALA A 53 -6.02 -13.97 -17.63
CA ALA A 53 -5.97 -14.69 -16.35
C ALA A 53 -5.52 -16.15 -16.61
N ALA A 54 -4.33 -16.53 -16.16
CA ALA A 54 -3.75 -17.89 -16.37
C ALA A 54 -4.46 -19.00 -15.62
N GLU A 55 -5.17 -18.60 -14.58
CA GLU A 55 -5.61 -19.53 -13.58
C GLU A 55 -6.83 -20.31 -14.09
N PRO A 56 -7.03 -21.55 -13.63
CA PRO A 56 -8.21 -22.31 -14.00
C PRO A 56 -9.49 -21.55 -13.64
N PRO A 57 -10.59 -21.80 -14.35
CA PRO A 57 -11.91 -21.27 -13.97
C PRO A 57 -12.20 -21.58 -12.50
N GLY A 58 -12.72 -20.58 -11.77
CA GLY A 58 -12.99 -20.68 -10.33
C GLY A 58 -11.85 -20.19 -9.43
N SER A 59 -10.70 -19.83 -9.99
CA SER A 59 -9.66 -19.13 -9.26
C SER A 59 -10.05 -17.68 -8.89
N PRO A 60 -9.46 -17.10 -7.82
CA PRO A 60 -9.70 -15.72 -7.43
C PRO A 60 -9.34 -14.73 -8.55
N PRO A 61 -9.99 -13.56 -8.62
CA PRO A 61 -9.72 -12.59 -9.66
C PRO A 61 -8.36 -11.90 -9.49
N GLY A 62 -7.74 -11.57 -10.62
CA GLY A 62 -6.59 -10.66 -10.68
C GLY A 62 -7.03 -9.20 -10.64
N ILE A 63 -6.12 -8.32 -10.21
CA ILE A 63 -6.32 -6.86 -10.23
C ILE A 63 -5.20 -6.23 -11.03
N ALA A 64 -5.55 -5.33 -11.96
CA ALA A 64 -4.58 -4.49 -12.66
C ALA A 64 -4.90 -3.00 -12.49
N TYR A 65 -3.85 -2.19 -12.35
CA TYR A 65 -3.90 -0.75 -12.40
C TYR A 65 -3.02 -0.25 -13.55
N LEU A 66 -3.63 0.51 -14.44
CA LEU A 66 -3.03 1.02 -15.66
C LEU A 66 -3.15 2.53 -15.70
N ARG A 67 -2.16 3.19 -16.32
CA ARG A 67 -2.15 4.63 -16.49
C ARG A 67 -1.78 5.02 -17.92
N TYR A 68 -2.57 5.94 -18.47
CA TYR A 68 -2.46 6.48 -19.82
C TYR A 68 -2.47 8.01 -19.72
N ALA A 69 -1.30 8.61 -19.55
CA ALA A 69 -1.14 10.05 -19.30
C ALA A 69 -2.03 10.56 -18.14
N GLU A 70 -3.12 11.26 -18.45
CA GLU A 70 -4.09 11.85 -17.51
C GLU A 70 -5.27 10.93 -17.18
N GLU A 71 -5.31 9.74 -17.76
CA GLU A 71 -6.35 8.74 -17.58
C GLU A 71 -5.77 7.49 -16.90
N ALA A 72 -6.62 6.75 -16.20
CA ALA A 72 -6.24 5.49 -15.56
C ALA A 72 -7.40 4.52 -15.50
N ALA A 73 -7.07 3.24 -15.34
CA ALA A 73 -8.04 2.16 -15.23
C ALA A 73 -7.65 1.19 -14.11
N VAL A 74 -8.66 0.67 -13.42
CA VAL A 74 -8.55 -0.47 -12.49
C VAL A 74 -9.38 -1.60 -13.04
N LEU A 75 -8.76 -2.75 -13.27
CA LEU A 75 -9.39 -3.91 -13.88
C LEU A 75 -9.46 -5.02 -12.83
N ARG A 76 -10.62 -5.64 -12.66
CA ARG A 76 -10.81 -6.89 -11.92
C ARG A 76 -11.14 -7.99 -12.91
N LYS A 77 -10.25 -8.99 -13.00
CA LYS A 77 -10.21 -9.98 -14.08
C LYS A 77 -10.44 -11.37 -13.54
N TRP A 78 -11.46 -12.03 -14.05
CA TRP A 78 -11.78 -13.42 -13.73
C TRP A 78 -11.41 -14.34 -14.89
N PRO A 79 -10.71 -15.46 -14.64
CA PRO A 79 -10.61 -16.53 -15.62
C PRO A 79 -11.99 -17.19 -15.78
N VAL A 80 -12.49 -17.23 -17.02
CA VAL A 80 -13.77 -17.89 -17.34
C VAL A 80 -13.62 -18.78 -18.56
N GLN A 81 -14.52 -19.74 -18.73
CA GLN A 81 -14.69 -20.44 -20.01
C GLN A 81 -15.78 -19.72 -20.80
N ASP A 82 -15.57 -19.55 -22.11
CA ASP A 82 -16.68 -19.11 -22.96
C ASP A 82 -17.72 -20.23 -23.14
N ALA A 83 -18.84 -19.90 -23.79
CA ALA A 83 -19.91 -20.85 -24.08
C ALA A 83 -19.46 -22.06 -24.93
N THR A 84 -18.28 -21.99 -25.55
CA THR A 84 -17.67 -23.09 -26.33
C THR A 84 -16.59 -23.85 -25.55
N GLY A 85 -16.40 -23.54 -24.27
CA GLY A 85 -15.39 -24.16 -23.40
C GLY A 85 -13.96 -23.72 -23.73
N ARG A 86 -13.76 -22.66 -24.52
CA ARG A 86 -12.41 -22.25 -24.94
C ARG A 86 -11.66 -21.67 -23.73
N PRO A 87 -10.45 -22.19 -23.42
CA PRO A 87 -9.59 -21.60 -22.40
C PRO A 87 -9.09 -20.22 -22.85
N GLY A 88 -8.83 -19.33 -21.88
CA GLY A 88 -8.30 -17.99 -22.13
C GLY A 88 -9.35 -16.89 -22.31
N SER A 89 -10.64 -17.20 -22.14
CA SER A 89 -11.67 -16.18 -22.00
C SER A 89 -11.60 -15.52 -20.62
N THR A 90 -11.95 -14.25 -20.56
CA THR A 90 -11.94 -13.47 -19.31
C THR A 90 -13.25 -12.73 -19.17
N PHE A 91 -13.70 -12.62 -17.92
CA PHE A 91 -14.69 -11.63 -17.52
C PHE A 91 -13.92 -10.53 -16.81
N THR A 92 -13.98 -9.31 -17.34
CA THR A 92 -13.21 -8.18 -16.82
C THR A 92 -14.15 -7.03 -16.51
N HIS A 93 -14.22 -6.63 -15.25
CA HIS A 93 -14.90 -5.41 -14.84
C HIS A 93 -13.84 -4.32 -14.64
N ALA A 94 -13.98 -3.20 -15.35
CA ALA A 94 -13.09 -2.07 -15.28
C ALA A 94 -13.76 -0.84 -14.67
N LEU A 95 -13.03 -0.15 -13.80
CA LEU A 95 -13.27 1.24 -13.42
C LEU A 95 -12.31 2.13 -14.20
N VAL A 96 -12.82 3.16 -14.87
CA VAL A 96 -12.02 4.06 -15.71
C VAL A 96 -12.30 5.52 -15.39
N GLY A 97 -11.31 6.39 -15.58
CA GLY A 97 -11.47 7.81 -15.33
C GLY A 97 -10.14 8.57 -15.21
N PRO A 98 -10.16 9.77 -14.60
CA PRO A 98 -8.95 10.58 -14.43
C PRO A 98 -7.90 9.91 -13.55
N ALA A 99 -6.62 9.98 -13.93
CA ALA A 99 -5.50 9.45 -13.17
C ALA A 99 -5.33 10.11 -11.78
N ALA A 100 -5.89 11.32 -11.60
CA ALA A 100 -5.93 11.99 -10.29
C ALA A 100 -6.90 11.32 -9.30
N ALA A 101 -7.94 10.64 -9.79
CA ALA A 101 -8.91 9.89 -8.97
C ALA A 101 -8.48 8.42 -8.78
N LEU A 102 -7.88 7.82 -9.81
CA LEU A 102 -7.38 6.45 -9.80
C LEU A 102 -5.86 6.42 -9.63
N THR A 103 -5.42 6.35 -8.38
CA THR A 103 -4.01 6.15 -7.98
C THR A 103 -3.72 4.65 -7.76
N PRO A 104 -2.44 4.22 -7.69
CA PRO A 104 -2.10 2.83 -7.36
C PRO A 104 -2.68 2.41 -6.00
N GLU A 105 -2.70 3.33 -5.03
CA GLU A 105 -3.25 3.08 -3.70
C GLU A 105 -4.77 2.93 -3.73
N ALA A 106 -5.44 3.78 -4.52
CA ALA A 106 -6.88 3.65 -4.74
C ALA A 106 -7.20 2.33 -5.45
N ALA A 107 -6.42 1.91 -6.45
CA ALA A 107 -6.62 0.65 -7.15
C ALA A 107 -6.51 -0.58 -6.22
N LEU A 108 -5.51 -0.60 -5.34
CA LEU A 108 -5.39 -1.62 -4.30
C LEU A 108 -6.57 -1.60 -3.33
N ALA A 109 -7.07 -0.41 -2.98
CA ALA A 109 -8.26 -0.29 -2.14
C ALA A 109 -9.53 -0.78 -2.85
N TYR A 110 -9.64 -0.49 -4.15
CA TYR A 110 -10.73 -0.97 -5.00
C TYR A 110 -10.72 -2.47 -5.18
N ALA A 111 -9.62 -3.19 -4.98
CA ALA A 111 -9.64 -4.65 -4.96
C ALA A 111 -10.65 -5.24 -3.96
N HIS A 112 -11.04 -4.46 -2.94
CA HIS A 112 -12.02 -4.83 -1.90
C HIS A 112 -13.37 -4.11 -2.04
N TRP A 113 -13.63 -3.45 -3.17
CA TRP A 113 -14.89 -2.76 -3.40
C TRP A 113 -16.04 -3.74 -3.65
N GLU A 114 -17.14 -3.59 -2.92
CA GLU A 114 -18.29 -4.51 -3.01
C GLU A 114 -19.15 -4.31 -4.26
N GLY A 115 -18.94 -3.23 -5.02
CA GLY A 115 -19.69 -2.94 -6.25
C GLY A 115 -19.16 -3.62 -7.51
N TRP A 116 -18.12 -4.46 -7.40
CA TRP A 116 -17.68 -5.26 -8.53
C TRP A 116 -18.73 -6.30 -8.90
N LEU A 117 -19.14 -6.29 -10.16
CA LEU A 117 -19.80 -7.42 -10.80
C LEU A 117 -18.85 -8.63 -10.92
N ASP A 118 -19.42 -9.82 -10.74
CA ASP A 118 -18.81 -11.13 -10.87
C ASP A 118 -19.34 -11.89 -12.11
N PRO A 119 -18.62 -12.94 -12.57
CA PRO A 119 -19.10 -13.77 -13.66
C PRO A 119 -20.47 -14.41 -13.32
N GLY A 120 -21.45 -14.17 -14.18
CA GLY A 120 -22.82 -14.70 -14.02
C GLY A 120 -23.79 -13.73 -13.34
N ASP A 121 -23.32 -12.60 -12.82
CA ASP A 121 -24.21 -11.55 -12.34
C ASP A 121 -25.11 -11.03 -13.48
N PRO A 122 -26.38 -10.72 -13.18
CA PRO A 122 -27.29 -10.18 -14.19
C PRO A 122 -26.85 -8.78 -14.62
N LEU A 123 -26.68 -8.59 -15.93
CA LEU A 123 -26.42 -7.28 -16.51
C LEU A 123 -27.73 -6.57 -16.86
N PRO A 124 -27.82 -5.23 -16.71
CA PRO A 124 -28.98 -4.46 -17.13
C PRO A 124 -29.33 -4.67 -18.61
N ALA A 125 -30.62 -4.65 -18.94
CA ALA A 125 -31.07 -4.74 -20.32
C ALA A 125 -30.49 -3.58 -21.15
N GLY A 126 -29.85 -3.90 -22.28
CA GLY A 126 -29.14 -2.90 -23.10
C GLY A 126 -27.76 -2.49 -22.56
N GLY A 127 -27.30 -3.07 -21.46
CA GLY A 127 -25.93 -2.89 -20.95
C GLY A 127 -25.65 -1.53 -20.30
N ALA A 128 -26.67 -0.77 -19.88
CA ALA A 128 -26.47 0.52 -19.23
C ALA A 128 -26.11 0.36 -17.73
N LEU A 129 -24.92 0.80 -17.33
CA LEU A 129 -24.49 0.86 -15.92
C LEU A 129 -24.55 2.30 -15.40
N GLU A 130 -24.62 2.46 -14.09
CA GLU A 130 -24.48 3.78 -13.45
C GLU A 130 -23.00 4.12 -13.23
N ALA A 131 -22.62 5.39 -13.37
CA ALA A 131 -21.28 5.83 -12.99
C ALA A 131 -21.09 5.71 -11.46
N PHE A 132 -19.92 5.27 -11.04
CA PHE A 132 -19.60 5.04 -9.63
C PHE A 132 -19.05 6.32 -8.99
N ARG A 133 -19.63 6.75 -7.86
CA ARG A 133 -19.08 7.88 -7.08
C ARG A 133 -17.87 7.42 -6.28
N TRP A 134 -16.67 7.88 -6.65
CA TRP A 134 -15.45 7.46 -5.98
C TRP A 134 -15.26 8.17 -4.62
N SER A 135 -14.52 7.54 -3.71
CA SER A 135 -14.23 8.08 -2.39
C SER A 135 -12.72 8.21 -2.16
N PRO A 136 -12.20 9.42 -1.87
CA PRO A 136 -10.79 9.61 -1.54
C PRO A 136 -10.40 9.03 -0.18
N THR A 137 -11.37 8.60 0.63
CA THR A 137 -11.12 8.02 1.95
C THR A 137 -11.02 6.50 1.92
N LEU A 138 -11.28 5.84 0.79
CA LEU A 138 -11.13 4.39 0.68
C LEU A 138 -9.66 4.02 0.89
N ARG A 139 -9.40 3.00 1.71
CA ARG A 139 -8.07 2.49 2.04
C ARG A 139 -8.08 0.97 1.94
N ALA A 140 -7.05 0.41 1.33
CA ALA A 140 -6.84 -1.03 1.37
C ALA A 140 -6.53 -1.44 2.82
N PRO A 141 -7.16 -2.50 3.34
CA PRO A 141 -6.72 -3.10 4.61
C PRO A 141 -5.26 -3.54 4.45
N LEU A 142 -4.45 -3.42 5.50
CA LEU A 142 -3.07 -3.92 5.42
C LEU A 142 -3.08 -5.44 5.24
N PRO A 143 -2.15 -6.00 4.43
CA PRO A 143 -2.01 -7.44 4.33
C PRO A 143 -1.73 -8.02 5.71
N ARG A 144 -2.28 -9.19 5.98
CA ARG A 144 -1.97 -9.89 7.23
C ARG A 144 -0.47 -10.20 7.27
N PRO A 145 0.21 -9.98 8.40
CA PRO A 145 1.62 -10.32 8.52
C PRO A 145 1.81 -11.82 8.29
N ASP A 146 2.47 -12.16 7.19
CA ASP A 146 2.83 -13.52 6.80
C ASP A 146 4.33 -13.56 6.50
N PRO A 147 5.12 -14.49 7.10
CA PRO A 147 6.55 -14.58 6.85
C PRO A 147 6.92 -14.81 5.38
N VAL A 148 6.12 -15.57 4.63
CA VAL A 148 6.39 -15.85 3.21
C VAL A 148 6.22 -14.56 2.41
N LEU A 149 5.06 -13.90 2.53
CA LEU A 149 4.82 -12.59 1.93
C LEU A 149 5.90 -11.57 2.28
N ALA A 150 6.31 -11.48 3.56
CA ALA A 150 7.31 -10.52 4.00
C ALA A 150 8.69 -10.79 3.37
N ALA A 151 9.13 -12.06 3.32
CA ALA A 151 10.41 -12.43 2.72
C ALA A 151 10.41 -12.18 1.20
N GLU A 152 9.34 -12.59 0.51
CA GLU A 152 9.24 -12.40 -0.93
C GLU A 152 9.13 -10.93 -1.32
N ALA A 153 8.34 -10.15 -0.59
CA ALA A 153 8.28 -8.70 -0.78
C ALA A 153 9.63 -8.03 -0.53
N ALA A 154 10.41 -8.47 0.46
CA ALA A 154 11.74 -7.94 0.73
C ALA A 154 12.71 -8.22 -0.42
N ALA A 155 12.67 -9.42 -1.01
CA ALA A 155 13.48 -9.75 -2.17
C ALA A 155 13.13 -8.88 -3.40
N VAL A 156 11.84 -8.64 -3.64
CA VAL A 156 11.37 -7.75 -4.71
C VAL A 156 11.79 -6.31 -4.44
N VAL A 157 11.55 -5.78 -3.23
CA VAL A 157 11.95 -4.43 -2.84
C VAL A 157 13.47 -4.23 -2.96
N ASP A 158 14.27 -5.21 -2.57
CA ASP A 158 15.73 -5.15 -2.73
C ASP A 158 16.14 -5.00 -4.20
N ARG A 159 15.46 -5.72 -5.11
CA ARG A 159 15.66 -5.53 -6.55
C ARG A 159 15.22 -4.13 -7.01
N VAL A 160 14.09 -3.62 -6.51
CA VAL A 160 13.62 -2.27 -6.80
C VAL A 160 14.63 -1.20 -6.38
N LEU A 161 15.22 -1.34 -5.19
CA LEU A 161 16.23 -0.41 -4.70
C LEU A 161 17.52 -0.43 -5.55
N ARG A 162 17.87 -1.59 -6.11
CA ARG A 162 19.04 -1.73 -7.00
C ARG A 162 18.80 -1.20 -8.41
N CYS A 163 17.58 -1.33 -8.94
CA CYS A 163 17.25 -0.98 -10.31
C CYS A 163 16.00 -0.08 -10.41
N PRO A 164 15.92 1.07 -9.71
CA PRO A 164 14.65 1.77 -9.46
C PRO A 164 13.85 2.18 -10.70
N SER A 165 14.47 2.30 -11.88
CA SER A 165 13.76 2.65 -13.13
C SER A 165 13.35 1.44 -13.98
N ALA A 166 13.60 0.21 -13.53
CA ALA A 166 13.22 -1.00 -14.26
C ALA A 166 11.71 -1.30 -14.18
N ARG A 167 11.27 -2.18 -15.08
CA ARG A 167 9.99 -2.91 -15.04
C ARG A 167 10.25 -4.31 -14.50
N TYR A 168 9.27 -4.91 -13.83
CA TYR A 168 9.42 -6.13 -13.03
C TYR A 168 8.38 -7.18 -13.37
N THR A 169 8.84 -8.41 -13.60
CA THR A 169 8.01 -9.62 -13.58
C THR A 169 8.39 -10.42 -12.34
N VAL A 170 7.43 -10.67 -11.47
CA VAL A 170 7.60 -11.46 -10.25
C VAL A 170 6.85 -12.77 -10.43
N VAL A 171 7.52 -13.90 -10.25
CA VAL A 171 6.91 -15.24 -10.31
C VAL A 171 6.85 -15.78 -8.89
N ALA A 172 5.67 -15.68 -8.26
CA ALA A 172 5.46 -15.92 -6.83
C ALA A 172 4.28 -16.88 -6.60
N PRO A 173 4.45 -18.19 -6.83
CA PRO A 173 3.38 -19.19 -6.70
C PRO A 173 2.87 -19.37 -5.26
N ALA A 174 3.70 -19.06 -4.26
CA ALA A 174 3.42 -19.30 -2.85
C ALA A 174 2.79 -18.11 -2.11
N SER A 175 2.86 -16.90 -2.68
CA SER A 175 2.34 -15.68 -2.07
C SER A 175 0.96 -15.33 -2.59
N ASP A 176 0.18 -14.61 -1.77
CA ASP A 176 -0.97 -13.86 -2.26
C ASP A 176 -0.50 -12.72 -3.19
N PRO A 177 -0.82 -12.75 -4.50
CA PRO A 177 -0.33 -11.75 -5.44
C PRO A 177 -0.81 -10.33 -5.13
N LEU A 178 -2.02 -10.18 -4.57
CA LEU A 178 -2.56 -8.87 -4.21
C LEU A 178 -1.84 -8.31 -2.99
N GLY A 179 -1.67 -9.11 -1.92
CA GLY A 179 -0.85 -8.75 -0.77
C GLY A 179 0.58 -8.40 -1.15
N LEU A 180 1.20 -9.17 -2.05
CA LEU A 180 2.56 -8.90 -2.54
C LEU A 180 2.65 -7.56 -3.30
N ALA A 181 1.72 -7.29 -4.23
CA ALA A 181 1.62 -6.00 -4.91
C ALA A 181 1.47 -4.86 -3.90
N GLN A 182 0.59 -5.02 -2.91
CA GLN A 182 0.33 -4.01 -1.90
C GLN A 182 1.57 -3.66 -1.07
N VAL A 183 2.30 -4.66 -0.59
CA VAL A 183 3.54 -4.44 0.18
C VAL A 183 4.61 -3.79 -0.68
N VAL A 184 4.88 -4.34 -1.87
CA VAL A 184 5.92 -3.84 -2.76
C VAL A 184 5.63 -2.40 -3.15
N LEU A 185 4.42 -2.09 -3.59
CA LEU A 185 4.03 -0.73 -4.00
C LEU A 185 4.04 0.24 -2.81
N GLY A 186 3.55 -0.18 -1.65
CA GLY A 186 3.59 0.61 -0.42
C GLY A 186 4.99 1.10 -0.06
N VAL A 187 6.02 0.28 -0.32
CA VAL A 187 7.43 0.64 -0.14
C VAL A 187 7.98 1.39 -1.36
N ALA A 188 7.61 0.97 -2.58
CA ALA A 188 8.29 1.34 -3.82
C ALA A 188 7.92 2.72 -4.38
N ARG A 189 6.85 3.37 -3.88
CA ARG A 189 6.35 4.69 -4.37
C ARG A 189 7.41 5.78 -4.54
N GLY A 190 8.47 5.77 -3.74
CA GLY A 190 9.57 6.75 -3.80
C GLY A 190 10.64 6.46 -4.85
N PHE A 191 10.50 5.40 -5.65
CA PHE A 191 11.56 4.89 -6.53
C PHE A 191 11.10 4.74 -8.00
N GLY A 192 11.92 5.28 -8.91
CA GLY A 192 11.63 5.37 -10.35
C GLY A 192 10.98 6.69 -10.76
N ALA A 193 11.05 7.00 -12.06
CA ALA A 193 10.47 8.24 -12.62
C ALA A 193 8.99 8.06 -12.98
N ASP A 194 8.66 6.87 -13.49
CA ASP A 194 7.33 6.58 -13.99
C ASP A 194 6.38 6.21 -12.84
N PRO A 195 5.10 6.60 -12.93
CA PRO A 195 4.08 6.13 -12.01
C PRO A 195 4.07 4.60 -11.93
N TRP A 196 3.80 4.07 -10.73
CA TRP A 196 3.69 2.63 -10.57
C TRP A 196 2.37 2.13 -11.13
N THR A 197 2.44 1.26 -12.12
CA THR A 197 1.32 0.43 -12.61
C THR A 197 1.57 -1.02 -12.23
N PHE A 198 0.51 -1.80 -12.04
CA PHE A 198 0.66 -3.18 -11.62
C PHE A 198 -0.42 -4.10 -12.21
N ALA A 199 -0.14 -5.39 -12.27
CA ALA A 199 -1.11 -6.43 -12.57
C ALA A 199 -0.80 -7.69 -11.76
N THR A 200 -1.84 -8.34 -11.24
CA THR A 200 -1.72 -9.55 -10.43
C THR A 200 -2.46 -10.72 -11.08
N ARG A 201 -1.96 -11.95 -10.87
CA ARG A 201 -2.53 -13.20 -11.43
C ARG A 201 -2.59 -13.20 -12.96
N GLU A 202 -1.61 -12.57 -13.60
CA GLU A 202 -1.48 -12.62 -15.06
C GLU A 202 -0.92 -13.97 -15.52
N SER A 203 -1.24 -14.39 -16.75
CA SER A 203 -0.67 -15.60 -17.36
C SER A 203 0.72 -15.44 -17.91
N ASP A 204 1.04 -14.23 -18.33
CA ASP A 204 2.32 -13.87 -18.93
C ASP A 204 2.54 -12.36 -18.76
N ASP A 205 3.72 -11.92 -19.18
CA ASP A 205 4.14 -10.52 -19.21
C ASP A 205 4.26 -9.96 -20.64
N ALA A 206 3.68 -10.66 -21.63
CA ALA A 206 3.77 -10.33 -23.04
C ALA A 206 2.91 -9.10 -23.41
N GLY A 207 3.49 -8.13 -24.14
CA GLY A 207 2.73 -7.00 -24.69
C GLY A 207 2.16 -6.00 -23.68
N ARG A 208 2.50 -6.13 -22.39
CA ARG A 208 2.01 -5.28 -21.28
C ARG A 208 2.94 -4.10 -20.98
N GLU A 209 3.19 -3.27 -21.99
CA GLU A 209 4.16 -2.17 -21.89
C GLU A 209 3.78 -1.10 -20.85
N ALA A 210 2.46 -0.92 -20.66
CA ALA A 210 1.88 -0.01 -19.70
C ALA A 210 2.03 -0.46 -18.24
N THR A 211 2.34 -1.74 -18.00
CA THR A 211 2.42 -2.31 -16.66
C THR A 211 3.87 -2.38 -16.19
N ARG A 212 4.16 -1.80 -15.02
CA ARG A 212 5.52 -1.75 -14.45
C ARG A 212 5.81 -2.94 -13.54
N LEU A 213 4.83 -3.41 -12.75
CA LEU A 213 4.96 -4.59 -11.90
C LEU A 213 3.94 -5.65 -12.31
N ILE A 214 4.39 -6.81 -12.77
CA ILE A 214 3.50 -7.96 -13.04
C ILE A 214 3.83 -9.06 -12.04
N ILE A 215 2.80 -9.62 -11.41
CA ILE A 215 2.92 -10.76 -10.51
C ILE A 215 2.20 -11.95 -11.12
N LEU A 216 2.98 -12.97 -11.48
CA LEU A 216 2.54 -14.25 -12.02
C LEU A 216 2.50 -15.28 -10.90
N THR A 217 1.51 -16.17 -10.95
CA THR A 217 1.38 -17.30 -10.01
C THR A 217 2.05 -18.57 -10.52
N ALA A 218 2.57 -18.56 -11.75
CA ALA A 218 3.38 -19.63 -12.32
C ALA A 218 4.35 -19.04 -13.36
N GLU A 219 5.38 -19.82 -13.71
CA GLU A 219 6.24 -19.48 -14.85
C GLU A 219 5.42 -19.64 -16.15
N PRO A 220 5.40 -18.64 -17.04
CA PRO A 220 4.71 -18.76 -18.32
C PRO A 220 5.41 -19.77 -19.21
N GLU A 221 4.64 -20.60 -19.91
CA GLU A 221 5.14 -21.59 -20.86
C GLU A 221 5.89 -20.94 -22.03
N PHE A 222 5.50 -19.72 -22.39
CA PHE A 222 6.11 -18.95 -23.48
C PHE A 222 6.43 -17.54 -22.98
N SER A 223 7.72 -17.17 -23.02
CA SER A 223 8.12 -15.77 -22.90
C SER A 223 8.19 -15.17 -24.30
N SER A 224 7.35 -14.17 -24.56
CA SER A 224 7.44 -13.43 -25.82
C SER A 224 8.53 -12.35 -25.73
N HIS A 225 9.06 -11.94 -26.89
CA HIS A 225 9.98 -10.81 -26.98
C HIS A 225 9.23 -9.50 -26.73
N GLY A 226 9.08 -9.13 -25.47
CA GLY A 226 8.47 -7.86 -25.02
C GLY A 226 9.50 -6.85 -24.54
N VAL A 227 9.00 -5.80 -23.87
CA VAL A 227 9.82 -4.78 -23.21
C VAL A 227 10.75 -5.44 -22.18
N PRO A 228 12.05 -5.09 -22.12
CA PRO A 228 12.97 -5.64 -21.13
C PRO A 228 12.46 -5.48 -19.71
N ARG A 229 12.42 -6.59 -18.97
CA ARG A 229 11.89 -6.70 -17.60
C ARG A 229 12.86 -7.44 -16.71
N GLU A 230 13.04 -6.94 -15.49
CA GLU A 230 13.72 -7.65 -14.41
C GLU A 230 12.81 -8.78 -13.93
N ARG A 231 13.22 -10.02 -14.19
CA ARG A 231 12.50 -11.21 -13.75
C ARG A 231 12.98 -11.65 -12.37
N ILE A 232 12.05 -11.82 -11.44
CA ILE A 232 12.32 -12.12 -10.04
C ILE A 232 11.53 -13.37 -9.64
N ALA A 233 12.24 -14.41 -9.21
CA ALA A 233 11.67 -15.51 -8.45
C ALA A 233 12.04 -15.28 -6.97
N PRO A 234 11.15 -14.72 -6.14
CA PRO A 234 11.51 -14.22 -4.82
C PRO A 234 11.59 -15.34 -3.77
N ALA A 235 11.02 -16.52 -4.03
CA ALA A 235 11.05 -17.66 -3.13
C ALA A 235 12.50 -18.06 -2.78
N GLY A 236 12.85 -17.97 -1.50
CA GLY A 236 14.20 -18.28 -0.99
C GLY A 236 15.30 -17.29 -1.39
N ALA A 237 14.97 -16.22 -2.12
CA ALA A 237 15.95 -15.22 -2.53
C ALA A 237 16.35 -14.35 -1.32
N PRO A 238 17.65 -14.17 -1.05
CA PRO A 238 18.09 -13.30 0.04
C PRO A 238 17.78 -11.85 -0.28
N ALA A 239 17.36 -11.09 0.74
CA ALA A 239 17.15 -9.65 0.66
C ALA A 239 18.20 -8.90 1.49
N ALA A 240 18.58 -7.71 1.06
CA ALA A 240 19.38 -6.82 1.90
C ALA A 240 18.61 -6.42 3.17
N PRO A 241 19.29 -6.24 4.32
CA PRO A 241 18.64 -5.89 5.59
C PRO A 241 17.75 -4.63 5.51
N LEU A 242 18.10 -3.66 4.68
CA LEU A 242 17.25 -2.47 4.48
C LEU A 242 15.90 -2.85 3.89
N ALA A 243 15.86 -3.71 2.87
CA ALA A 243 14.60 -4.10 2.22
C ALA A 243 13.68 -4.84 3.20
N GLU A 244 14.24 -5.76 3.99
CA GLU A 244 13.53 -6.45 5.08
C GLU A 244 12.92 -5.44 6.07
N THR A 245 13.69 -4.45 6.49
CA THR A 245 13.24 -3.43 7.45
C THR A 245 12.17 -2.52 6.87
N LEU A 246 12.26 -2.12 5.59
CA LEU A 246 11.23 -1.31 4.93
C LEU A 246 9.91 -2.08 4.80
N VAL A 247 9.97 -3.36 4.41
CA VAL A 247 8.80 -4.23 4.33
C VAL A 247 8.17 -4.43 5.71
N ALA A 248 8.99 -4.69 6.73
CA ALA A 248 8.50 -4.81 8.11
C ALA A 248 7.87 -3.51 8.59
N ALA A 249 8.45 -2.35 8.27
CA ALA A 249 7.87 -1.05 8.61
C ALA A 249 6.51 -0.84 7.92
N TYR A 250 6.39 -1.17 6.64
CA TYR A 250 5.11 -1.09 5.91
C TYR A 250 4.06 -2.02 6.51
N LEU A 251 4.38 -3.30 6.76
CA LEU A 251 3.44 -4.26 7.34
C LEU A 251 2.99 -3.86 8.76
N ARG A 252 3.80 -3.08 9.49
CA ARG A 252 3.46 -2.59 10.84
C ARG A 252 2.63 -1.32 10.85
N SER A 253 2.92 -0.39 9.93
CA SER A 253 2.46 1.00 10.02
C SER A 253 1.78 1.51 8.75
N GLY A 254 1.70 0.68 7.70
CA GLY A 254 1.12 1.01 6.42
C GLY A 254 1.80 2.18 5.71
N SER A 255 1.05 2.80 4.80
CA SER A 255 1.55 3.92 4.00
C SER A 255 1.93 5.13 4.84
N GLU A 256 1.20 5.42 5.93
CA GLU A 256 1.49 6.55 6.82
C GLU A 256 2.87 6.44 7.47
N GLY A 257 3.22 5.24 7.96
CA GLY A 257 4.57 4.99 8.47
C GLY A 257 5.63 5.15 7.40
N MET A 258 5.34 4.70 6.17
CA MET A 258 6.27 4.82 5.05
C MET A 258 6.49 6.25 4.56
N GLU A 259 5.49 7.15 4.67
CA GLU A 259 5.66 8.56 4.29
C GLU A 259 6.80 9.24 5.08
N ARG A 260 7.02 8.83 6.34
CA ARG A 260 8.05 9.43 7.21
C ARG A 260 9.48 9.18 6.73
N ILE A 261 9.70 8.03 6.11
CA ILE A 261 11.03 7.59 5.64
C ILE A 261 11.20 7.67 4.12
N ARG A 262 10.14 8.05 3.40
CA ARG A 262 10.16 8.12 1.94
C ARG A 262 11.13 9.21 1.47
N PRO A 263 11.84 8.99 0.33
CA PRO A 263 12.53 10.07 -0.34
C PRO A 263 11.60 11.25 -0.64
N SER A 264 12.06 12.49 -0.42
CA SER A 264 11.29 13.71 -0.70
C SER A 264 11.01 13.94 -2.19
N ARG A 265 11.76 13.25 -3.06
CA ARG A 265 11.58 13.22 -4.51
C ARG A 265 11.83 11.80 -5.02
N PRO A 266 11.17 11.37 -6.12
CA PRO A 266 11.42 10.06 -6.68
C PRO A 266 12.91 9.83 -7.02
N LEU A 267 13.45 8.70 -6.59
CA LEU A 267 14.84 8.32 -6.83
C LEU A 267 14.92 7.37 -8.02
N THR A 268 15.54 7.83 -9.11
CA THR A 268 15.62 7.11 -10.40
C THR A 268 16.95 6.41 -10.63
N ASP A 269 17.96 6.72 -9.80
CA ASP A 269 19.34 6.28 -9.96
C ASP A 269 19.80 5.45 -8.74
N PRO A 270 20.42 4.28 -8.95
CA PRO A 270 20.92 3.43 -7.86
C PRO A 270 21.89 4.14 -6.91
N ALA A 271 22.72 5.08 -7.39
CA ALA A 271 23.65 5.78 -6.51
C ALA A 271 22.92 6.75 -5.56
N ARG A 272 21.87 7.43 -6.02
CA ARG A 272 20.96 8.21 -5.18
C ARG A 272 20.23 7.33 -4.17
N VAL A 273 19.74 6.15 -4.58
CA VAL A 273 19.10 5.20 -3.65
C VAL A 273 20.08 4.78 -2.55
N ARG A 274 21.34 4.46 -2.88
CA ARG A 274 22.36 4.13 -1.87
C ARG A 274 22.66 5.27 -0.90
N ARG A 275 22.65 6.52 -1.36
CA ARG A 275 22.82 7.69 -0.47
C ARG A 275 21.62 7.88 0.46
N TRP A 276 20.41 7.76 -0.08
CA TRP A 276 19.19 7.80 0.73
C TRP A 276 19.16 6.66 1.76
N ALA A 277 19.47 5.44 1.34
CA ALA A 277 19.55 4.26 2.21
C ALA A 277 20.46 4.50 3.42
N LYS A 278 21.65 5.07 3.20
CA LYS A 278 22.57 5.44 4.29
C LYS A 278 22.01 6.52 5.21
N ALA A 279 21.21 7.45 4.68
CA ALA A 279 20.65 8.55 5.47
C ALA A 279 19.42 8.12 6.29
N VAL A 280 18.67 7.11 5.84
CA VAL A 280 17.48 6.61 6.56
C VAL A 280 17.78 5.45 7.52
N GLN A 281 19.05 5.09 7.70
CA GLN A 281 19.47 4.01 8.59
C GLN A 281 20.45 4.52 9.64
N ARG A 282 20.27 4.07 10.89
CA ARG A 282 21.28 4.24 11.96
C ARG A 282 22.31 3.13 11.96
N ALA A 283 21.83 1.92 11.74
CA ALA A 283 22.62 0.72 11.58
C ALA A 283 22.02 -0.13 10.45
N PRO A 284 22.76 -1.08 9.85
CA PRO A 284 22.20 -1.99 8.86
C PRO A 284 20.93 -2.69 9.38
N GLY A 285 19.79 -2.39 8.75
CA GLY A 285 18.48 -2.94 9.12
C GLY A 285 17.76 -2.21 10.27
N VAL A 286 18.24 -1.03 10.69
CA VAL A 286 17.58 -0.20 11.72
C VAL A 286 17.33 1.19 11.16
N LEU A 287 16.04 1.57 11.06
CA LEU A 287 15.63 2.86 10.52
C LEU A 287 16.01 4.01 11.44
N ASP A 288 16.38 5.13 10.84
CA ASP A 288 16.53 6.42 11.51
C ASP A 288 15.18 7.14 11.68
N ASP A 289 14.20 6.45 12.26
CA ASP A 289 12.93 7.05 12.66
C ASP A 289 12.51 6.50 14.02
N ALA A 290 12.68 7.31 15.06
CA ALA A 290 12.38 6.91 16.43
C ALA A 290 10.89 6.69 16.67
N PHE A 291 10.00 7.33 15.90
CA PHE A 291 8.57 7.13 16.08
C PHE A 291 8.20 5.73 15.60
N LEU A 292 8.69 5.32 14.42
CA LEU A 292 8.53 3.95 13.92
C LEU A 292 9.14 2.91 14.85
N LEU A 293 10.34 3.16 15.40
CA LEU A 293 10.97 2.27 16.38
C LEU A 293 10.15 2.19 17.68
N ALA A 294 9.70 3.31 18.21
CA ALA A 294 8.90 3.35 19.44
C ALA A 294 7.53 2.68 19.25
N THR A 295 6.86 2.89 18.12
CA THR A 295 5.60 2.21 17.75
C THR A 295 5.82 0.70 17.58
N ALA A 296 6.93 0.29 16.95
CA ALA A 296 7.27 -1.13 16.83
C ALA A 296 7.51 -1.78 18.20
N ALA A 297 8.23 -1.10 19.09
CA ALA A 297 8.43 -1.52 20.47
C ALA A 297 7.09 -1.63 21.22
N ALA A 298 6.23 -0.62 21.09
CA ALA A 298 4.92 -0.57 21.73
C ALA A 298 4.04 -1.79 21.41
N ARG A 299 4.11 -2.22 20.16
CA ARG A 299 3.33 -3.33 19.65
C ARG A 299 4.01 -4.69 19.84
N GLY A 300 5.21 -4.74 20.43
CA GLY A 300 6.02 -5.95 20.56
C GLY A 300 6.46 -6.53 19.21
N ARG A 301 6.72 -5.67 18.21
CA ARG A 301 7.03 -6.03 16.82
C ARG A 301 8.43 -5.59 16.37
N LEU A 302 9.35 -5.42 17.31
CA LEU A 302 10.75 -5.16 17.01
C LEU A 302 11.41 -6.40 16.39
N SER A 303 12.11 -6.19 15.28
CA SER A 303 13.03 -7.18 14.73
C SER A 303 14.19 -7.46 15.71
N PRO A 304 14.91 -8.59 15.56
CA PRO A 304 16.12 -8.84 16.35
C PRO A 304 17.14 -7.69 16.30
N ARG A 305 17.40 -7.14 15.11
CA ARG A 305 18.35 -6.02 14.93
C ARG A 305 17.91 -4.74 15.63
N GLU A 306 16.62 -4.41 15.55
CA GLU A 306 16.07 -3.25 16.27
C GLU A 306 16.17 -3.47 17.79
N ARG A 307 15.93 -4.69 18.29
CA ARG A 307 16.11 -5.02 19.72
C ARG A 307 17.56 -4.89 20.18
N ASP A 308 18.50 -5.46 19.42
CA ASP A 308 19.93 -5.39 19.74
C ASP A 308 20.43 -3.94 19.75
N TYR A 309 19.99 -3.14 18.76
CA TYR A 309 20.30 -1.71 18.71
C TYR A 309 19.75 -0.97 19.93
N LEU A 310 18.50 -1.20 20.31
CA LEU A 310 17.86 -0.55 21.46
C LEU A 310 18.38 -1.06 22.81
N ALA A 311 18.98 -2.25 22.85
CA ALA A 311 19.71 -2.76 24.01
C ALA A 311 21.10 -2.12 24.18
N SER A 312 21.63 -1.45 23.16
CA SER A 312 22.90 -0.72 23.25
C SER A 312 22.73 0.64 23.95
N ALA A 313 23.81 1.13 24.59
CA ALA A 313 23.81 2.46 25.22
C ALA A 313 23.61 3.59 24.18
N GLU A 314 24.19 3.43 22.99
CA GLU A 314 24.03 4.36 21.87
C GLU A 314 22.57 4.43 21.42
N GLY A 315 21.95 3.28 21.13
CA GLY A 315 20.56 3.22 20.67
C GLY A 315 19.59 3.82 21.68
N ARG A 316 19.75 3.52 22.98
CA ARG A 316 18.95 4.16 24.04
C ARG A 316 19.12 5.67 24.07
N GLY A 317 20.36 6.16 24.02
CA GLY A 317 20.65 7.60 24.04
C GLY A 317 20.04 8.34 22.85
N GLN A 318 20.16 7.78 21.66
CA GLN A 318 19.63 8.38 20.43
C GLN A 318 18.10 8.38 20.42
N VAL A 319 17.46 7.26 20.74
CA VAL A 319 15.99 7.19 20.79
C VAL A 319 15.42 8.14 21.84
N ALA A 320 16.05 8.24 23.02
CA ALA A 320 15.65 9.22 24.03
C ALA A 320 15.77 10.67 23.50
N ALA A 321 16.87 11.01 22.81
CA ALA A 321 17.06 12.34 22.22
C ALA A 321 16.06 12.66 21.11
N MET A 322 15.66 11.67 20.30
CA MET A 322 14.66 11.84 19.24
C MET A 322 13.26 12.00 19.83
N ILE A 323 12.88 11.17 20.82
CA ILE A 323 11.61 11.29 21.54
C ILE A 323 11.50 12.63 22.26
N ALA A 324 12.61 13.17 22.78
CA ALA A 324 12.66 14.50 23.37
C ALA A 324 12.33 15.64 22.37
N ARG A 325 12.22 15.33 21.07
CA ARG A 325 11.83 16.26 20.00
C ARG A 325 10.46 15.98 19.37
N PHE A 326 9.78 14.89 19.74
CA PHE A 326 8.45 14.57 19.20
C PHE A 326 7.42 15.67 19.50
N PRO A 327 6.52 15.96 18.55
CA PRO A 327 5.29 16.71 18.81
C PRO A 327 4.44 16.02 19.88
N ASP A 328 3.65 16.79 20.62
CA ASP A 328 2.80 16.25 21.69
C ASP A 328 1.77 15.23 21.16
N ALA A 329 1.24 15.44 19.96
CA ALA A 329 0.31 14.49 19.33
C ALA A 329 0.92 13.10 19.12
N GLU A 330 2.20 13.03 18.70
CA GLU A 330 2.92 11.76 18.52
C GLU A 330 3.18 11.06 19.87
N LEU A 331 3.50 11.84 20.90
CA LEU A 331 3.67 11.29 22.25
C LEU A 331 2.37 10.73 22.81
N VAL A 332 1.24 11.42 22.63
CA VAL A 332 -0.08 10.94 23.05
C VAL A 332 -0.42 9.62 22.36
N GLU A 333 -0.18 9.52 21.05
CA GLU A 333 -0.41 8.27 20.32
C GLU A 333 0.49 7.14 20.81
N LEU A 334 1.77 7.40 21.07
CA LEU A 334 2.67 6.39 21.63
C LEU A 334 2.24 5.93 23.03
N VAL A 335 1.80 6.85 23.89
CA VAL A 335 1.25 6.51 25.21
C VAL A 335 0.02 5.63 25.08
N ARG A 336 -0.90 5.94 24.15
CA ARG A 336 -2.09 5.14 23.89
C ARG A 336 -1.73 3.72 23.45
N LEU A 337 -0.83 3.59 22.48
CA LEU A 337 -0.36 2.29 21.99
C LEU A 337 0.31 1.45 23.07
N TRP A 338 0.99 2.10 24.02
CA TRP A 338 1.59 1.41 25.15
C TRP A 338 0.63 0.99 26.24
N ALA A 339 -0.40 1.80 26.49
CA ALA A 339 -1.43 1.39 27.41
C ALA A 339 -2.17 0.13 26.94
N GLU A 340 -2.18 -0.10 25.64
CA GLU A 340 -2.73 -1.29 24.97
C GLU A 340 -1.70 -2.44 24.84
N GLY A 341 -0.42 -2.23 25.17
CA GLY A 341 0.71 -3.10 24.83
C GLY A 341 1.53 -3.66 26.02
N ARG A 342 2.58 -4.44 25.72
CA ARG A 342 3.52 -5.04 26.70
C ARG A 342 4.72 -4.12 26.97
N THR A 343 5.38 -4.31 28.12
CA THR A 343 6.60 -3.61 28.56
C THR A 343 7.88 -4.17 27.91
N ASP A 344 8.71 -3.31 27.31
CA ASP A 344 10.03 -3.58 26.70
C ASP A 344 11.07 -2.54 27.22
N PRO A 345 12.40 -2.78 27.23
CA PRO A 345 13.42 -1.77 27.53
C PRO A 345 13.26 -0.40 26.84
N VAL A 346 12.72 -0.35 25.61
CA VAL A 346 12.37 0.93 24.95
C VAL A 346 11.27 1.66 25.73
N THR A 347 10.36 0.90 26.36
CA THR A 347 9.32 1.41 27.26
C THR A 347 9.92 2.22 28.39
N GLU A 348 11.03 1.80 28.99
CA GLU A 348 11.69 2.56 30.06
C GLU A 348 12.24 3.90 29.55
N ALA A 349 12.88 3.93 28.38
CA ALA A 349 13.49 5.14 27.84
C ALA A 349 12.46 6.23 27.47
N VAL A 350 11.38 5.86 26.78
CA VAL A 350 10.32 6.84 26.47
C VAL A 350 9.50 7.13 27.74
N SER A 351 9.27 6.17 28.66
CA SER A 351 8.56 6.45 29.92
C SER A 351 9.32 7.49 30.72
N ALA A 352 10.65 7.37 30.82
CA ALA A 352 11.50 8.37 31.46
C ALA A 352 11.43 9.73 30.75
N GLU A 353 11.37 9.78 29.41
CA GLU A 353 11.25 11.05 28.68
C GLU A 353 9.86 11.68 28.81
N LEU A 354 8.79 10.88 28.79
CA LEU A 354 7.43 11.30 29.07
C LEU A 354 7.33 11.86 30.50
N GLU A 355 7.91 11.18 31.49
CA GLU A 355 8.04 11.66 32.86
C GLU A 355 8.76 13.02 32.91
N ARG A 356 9.90 13.16 32.21
CA ARG A 356 10.65 14.42 32.13
C ARG A 356 9.84 15.54 31.46
N ARG A 357 9.07 15.26 30.42
CA ARG A 357 8.23 16.26 29.74
C ARG A 357 7.02 16.66 30.60
N LEU A 358 6.35 15.71 31.21
CA LEU A 358 5.25 15.96 32.14
C LEU A 358 5.71 16.75 33.37
N ALA A 359 6.91 16.47 33.89
CA ALA A 359 7.53 17.24 34.96
C ALA A 359 7.89 18.67 34.55
N ARG A 360 8.24 18.90 33.27
CA ARG A 360 8.47 20.24 32.70
C ARG A 360 7.16 20.99 32.44
N ALA A 361 6.12 20.29 31.98
CA ALA A 361 4.82 20.88 31.62
C ALA A 361 3.92 21.17 32.84
N GLY A 362 4.10 20.45 33.95
CA GLY A 362 3.33 20.66 35.18
C GLY A 362 4.21 20.69 36.43
N GLY A 363 4.30 21.84 37.10
CA GLY A 363 4.96 21.95 38.40
C GLY A 363 4.26 21.10 39.49
N ARG A 364 5.04 20.50 40.41
CA ARG A 364 4.76 19.73 41.65
C ARG A 364 3.51 18.81 41.74
N ARG A 365 2.33 19.17 41.21
CA ARG A 365 1.07 18.38 41.23
C ARG A 365 1.10 17.15 40.32
N SER A 366 1.89 17.15 39.25
CA SER A 366 2.04 16.03 38.29
C SER A 366 2.81 14.82 38.86
N ARG A 367 3.73 15.03 39.80
CA ARG A 367 4.55 13.96 40.42
C ARG A 367 3.73 12.95 41.23
N GLY A 368 2.68 13.40 41.91
CA GLY A 368 1.78 12.55 42.70
C GLY A 368 0.79 11.73 41.86
N VAL A 369 0.64 12.09 40.58
CA VAL A 369 -0.12 11.31 39.61
C VAL A 369 0.82 10.23 39.04
N LEU A 370 2.03 10.60 38.60
CA LEU A 370 3.06 9.66 38.10
C LEU A 370 3.41 8.50 39.05
N ALA A 371 3.50 8.75 40.36
CA ALA A 371 3.73 7.67 41.33
C ALA A 371 2.58 6.64 41.40
N ARG A 372 1.36 7.03 41.00
CA ARG A 372 0.19 6.13 40.84
C ARG A 372 0.10 5.51 39.44
N TRP A 373 0.87 5.99 38.45
CA TRP A 373 0.86 5.51 37.06
C TRP A 373 1.43 4.10 36.87
N ARG A 374 2.38 3.68 37.71
CA ARG A 374 3.02 2.35 37.63
C ARG A 374 2.07 1.16 37.86
N HIS A 375 0.85 1.40 38.36
CA HIS A 375 -0.10 0.33 38.72
C HIS A 375 -1.49 0.44 38.06
N ALA A 376 -1.77 1.44 37.24
CA ALA A 376 -3.11 1.67 36.70
C ALA A 376 -3.08 2.21 35.25
N ILE A 377 -2.60 1.37 34.32
CA ILE A 377 -2.43 1.73 32.90
C ILE A 377 -3.76 1.98 32.15
N PRO A 378 -4.89 1.28 32.40
CA PRO A 378 -6.11 1.47 31.58
C PRO A 378 -6.92 2.73 31.90
N VAL A 379 -6.99 3.16 33.17
CA VAL A 379 -7.89 4.25 33.62
C VAL A 379 -7.30 5.65 33.34
N LEU A 380 -6.00 5.72 33.03
CA LEU A 380 -5.22 6.97 32.98
C LEU A 380 -5.06 7.56 31.57
N VAL A 381 -5.24 6.77 30.50
CA VAL A 381 -5.23 7.27 29.12
C VAL A 381 -6.31 8.32 28.91
N ALA A 382 -7.49 8.13 29.50
CA ALA A 382 -8.58 9.10 29.46
C ALA A 382 -8.21 10.45 30.11
N VAL A 383 -7.47 10.43 31.22
CA VAL A 383 -7.10 11.63 31.98
C VAL A 383 -5.96 12.40 31.29
N VAL A 384 -5.01 11.72 30.65
CA VAL A 384 -3.92 12.37 29.89
C VAL A 384 -4.44 13.00 28.61
N VAL A 385 -5.31 12.31 27.87
CA VAL A 385 -6.00 12.90 26.71
C VAL A 385 -6.80 14.13 27.14
N LEU A 386 -7.52 14.07 28.27
CA LEU A 386 -8.26 15.21 28.81
C LEU A 386 -7.34 16.35 29.31
N ALA A 387 -6.20 16.05 29.93
CA ALA A 387 -5.29 17.07 30.47
C ALA A 387 -4.48 17.78 29.37
N VAL A 388 -4.03 17.04 28.34
CA VAL A 388 -3.36 17.63 27.16
C VAL A 388 -4.36 18.44 26.34
N ALA A 389 -5.59 17.93 26.15
CA ALA A 389 -6.67 18.70 25.52
C ALA A 389 -7.06 19.95 26.33
N ALA A 390 -7.18 19.85 27.66
CA ALA A 390 -7.50 20.98 28.52
C ALA A 390 -6.38 22.03 28.55
N GLY A 391 -5.11 21.62 28.52
CA GLY A 391 -3.97 22.51 28.36
C GLY A 391 -3.99 23.27 27.01
N PHE A 392 -4.39 22.58 25.93
CA PHE A 392 -4.56 23.20 24.61
C PHE A 392 -5.72 24.21 24.59
N VAL A 393 -6.84 23.91 25.25
CA VAL A 393 -8.00 24.82 25.36
C VAL A 393 -7.65 26.07 26.16
N LEU A 394 -6.92 25.93 27.27
CA LEU A 394 -6.45 27.07 28.07
C LEU A 394 -5.42 27.94 27.33
N PHE A 395 -4.56 27.36 26.49
CA PHE A 395 -3.58 28.11 25.70
C PHE A 395 -4.21 28.80 24.48
N ALA A 396 -5.21 28.18 23.84
CA ALA A 396 -5.95 28.77 22.72
C ALA A 396 -6.86 29.94 23.17
N THR A 397 -7.52 29.80 24.33
CA THR A 397 -8.36 30.86 24.90
C THR A 397 -7.56 32.08 25.37
N ALA A 398 -6.34 31.88 25.90
CA ALA A 398 -5.45 32.98 26.27
C ALA A 398 -4.91 33.79 25.07
N ARG A 399 -4.92 33.21 23.86
CA ARG A 399 -4.43 33.86 22.63
C ARG A 399 -5.53 34.61 21.87
N LEU A 400 -6.80 34.33 22.15
CA LEU A 400 -7.97 35.07 21.65
C LEU A 400 -8.28 36.33 22.47
N TRP A 401 -7.63 36.49 23.63
CA TRP A 401 -7.80 37.62 24.56
C TRP A 401 -6.61 38.61 24.53
N ARG A 402 -5.73 38.49 23.53
CA ARG A 402 -4.73 39.49 23.15
C ARG A 402 -4.97 39.87 21.70
#